data_AF-A0A2V5ICT2-F1
#
_entry.id   AF-A0A2V5ICT2-F1
#
_cell.length_a   1.000
_cell.length_b   1.000
_cell.length_c   1.000
_cell.angle_alpha   90.00
_cell.angle_beta   90.00
_cell.angle_gamma   90.00
#
_symmetry.space_group_name_H-M   'P 1'
#
loop_
_entity.id
_entity.type
_entity.pdbx_description
1 polymer ?
#
loop_
_entity_poly.entity_id
_entity_poly.type
_entity_poly.pdbx_seq_one_letter_code
_entity_poly.pdbx_strand_id
1 'polypeptide(L)'
;LDTLPAELILSIADFLRPHERALLSLCNKHPRAVMSRPSFASPTCVSRTGFLALFARNLPEHVHCTSCSSLHLRESIDPPASLTHPQNLDGKHGLLLDDSSWALSLNGALHTVVYRFRLIHLQLAMKRYYDGPEHGVTTEWLSYIQVNRDSTTAGTRLFSADAEILPGPRLCLRIQTWVLGELDCIRTPRFPFCNHLFVNDMRDADILVKDNRGPNYILHRYPRPVYYRCPVCAMDFEARIIPCGNDGDAFIVTMWLDLGSGLVDDEEQWYRHVNGPVLWTWDHHTLRPQGRGTTAMAHERSRRFTYQDLTRRNCHLLHRQEYEQQMNQVVEQEWILQHNYRVPYLKTNLEGCSTQ
;
A
#
# COMPACT_ATOMS: atom_id res chain seq x y z
N LEU A 1 7.08 -41.30 1.53
CA LEU A 1 7.82 -41.12 0.25
C LEU A 1 8.89 -42.18 0.10
N ASP A 2 9.71 -42.43 1.13
CA ASP A 2 10.85 -43.37 1.06
C ASP A 2 10.48 -44.84 0.84
N THR A 3 9.24 -45.22 1.15
CA THR A 3 8.72 -46.58 0.95
C THR A 3 7.94 -46.74 -0.36
N LEU A 4 7.75 -45.67 -1.14
CA LEU A 4 7.01 -45.75 -2.39
C LEU A 4 7.91 -46.31 -3.51
N PRO A 5 7.36 -47.21 -4.36
CA PRO A 5 7.99 -47.61 -5.61
C PRO A 5 8.30 -46.41 -6.51
N ALA A 6 9.35 -46.53 -7.31
CA ALA A 6 9.79 -45.46 -8.20
C ALA A 6 8.71 -45.03 -9.19
N GLU A 7 7.91 -45.99 -9.67
CA GLU A 7 6.81 -45.78 -10.62
C GLU A 7 5.73 -44.86 -10.03
N LEU A 8 5.39 -45.02 -8.75
CA LEU A 8 4.41 -44.16 -8.08
C LEU A 8 4.97 -42.76 -7.83
N ILE A 9 6.26 -42.64 -7.49
CA ILE A 9 6.92 -41.33 -7.32
C ILE A 9 6.93 -40.57 -8.65
N LEU A 10 7.25 -41.25 -9.75
CA LEU A 10 7.23 -40.66 -11.09
C LEU A 10 5.81 -40.28 -11.51
N SER A 11 4.82 -41.14 -11.25
CA SER A 11 3.42 -40.83 -11.53
C SER A 11 2.94 -39.60 -10.74
N ILE A 12 3.30 -39.46 -9.47
CA ILE A 12 3.01 -38.25 -8.68
C ILE A 12 3.71 -37.03 -9.29
N ALA A 13 4.99 -37.16 -9.65
CA ALA A 13 5.77 -36.07 -10.23
C ALA A 13 5.19 -35.57 -11.55
N ASP A 14 4.57 -36.43 -12.36
CA ASP A 14 3.92 -36.04 -13.62
C ASP A 14 2.72 -35.11 -13.43
N PHE A 15 2.07 -35.13 -12.26
CA PHE A 15 1.00 -34.20 -11.90
C PHE A 15 1.50 -32.89 -11.27
N LEU A 16 2.80 -32.77 -11.00
CA LEU A 16 3.39 -31.60 -10.35
C LEU A 16 3.99 -30.62 -11.36
N ARG A 17 3.84 -29.33 -11.08
CA ARG A 17 4.51 -28.26 -11.83
C ARG A 17 6.03 -28.40 -11.69
N PRO A 18 6.83 -27.88 -12.64
CA PRO A 18 8.29 -28.06 -12.64
C PRO A 18 8.97 -27.68 -11.31
N HIS A 19 8.51 -26.61 -10.66
CA HIS A 19 9.06 -26.13 -9.39
C HIS A 19 8.63 -26.99 -8.19
N GLU A 20 7.45 -27.58 -8.21
CA GLU A 20 6.97 -28.55 -7.21
C GLU A 20 7.73 -29.88 -7.32
N ARG A 21 8.01 -30.33 -8.55
CA ARG A 21 8.90 -31.47 -8.81
C ARG A 21 10.30 -31.25 -8.25
N ALA A 22 10.86 -30.06 -8.49
CA ALA A 22 12.18 -29.71 -7.94
C ALA A 22 12.17 -29.80 -6.40
N LEU A 23 11.14 -29.27 -5.73
CA LEU A 23 11.02 -29.39 -4.27
C LEU A 23 10.86 -30.84 -3.81
N LEU A 24 10.01 -31.63 -4.45
CA LEU A 24 9.82 -33.04 -4.12
C LEU A 24 11.15 -33.82 -4.23
N SER A 25 11.96 -33.53 -5.24
CA SER A 25 13.28 -34.14 -5.42
C SER A 25 14.27 -33.76 -4.32
N LEU A 26 14.07 -32.63 -3.64
CA LEU A 26 14.94 -32.15 -2.56
C LEU A 26 14.52 -32.64 -1.18
N CYS A 27 13.30 -33.19 -1.03
CA CYS A 27 12.80 -33.67 0.25
C CYS A 27 13.57 -34.87 0.81
N ASN A 28 14.08 -35.76 -0.05
CA ASN A 28 14.82 -36.96 0.39
C ASN A 28 15.75 -37.50 -0.73
N LYS A 29 16.76 -38.28 -0.36
CA LYS A 29 17.67 -38.99 -1.27
C LYS A 29 16.95 -39.92 -2.26
N HIS A 30 15.86 -40.58 -1.83
CA HIS A 30 15.14 -41.55 -2.69
C HIS A 30 14.36 -40.88 -3.85
N PRO A 31 13.44 -39.92 -3.63
CA PRO A 31 12.83 -39.15 -4.72
C PRO A 31 13.88 -38.44 -5.59
N ARG A 32 14.95 -37.90 -4.99
CA ARG A 32 16.06 -37.30 -5.73
C ARG A 32 16.66 -38.28 -6.73
N ALA A 33 17.03 -39.47 -6.28
CA ALA A 33 17.63 -40.50 -7.13
C ALA A 33 16.69 -40.93 -8.26
N VAL A 34 15.40 -41.13 -7.96
CA VAL A 34 14.38 -41.51 -8.95
C VAL A 34 14.18 -40.42 -10.02
N MET A 35 14.14 -39.16 -9.59
CA MET A 35 13.86 -37.99 -10.45
C MET A 35 15.11 -37.41 -11.13
N SER A 36 16.32 -37.85 -10.78
CA SER A 36 17.57 -37.38 -11.40
C SER A 36 17.83 -38.02 -12.78
N ARG A 37 16.88 -38.81 -13.29
CA ARG A 37 16.96 -39.43 -14.63
C ARG A 37 16.87 -38.36 -15.73
N PRO A 38 17.56 -38.55 -16.88
CA PRO A 38 17.67 -37.55 -17.95
C PRO A 38 16.33 -36.99 -18.44
N SER A 39 15.26 -37.79 -18.41
CA SER A 39 13.89 -37.42 -18.80
C SER A 39 13.28 -36.29 -17.95
N PHE A 40 13.77 -36.09 -16.73
CA PHE A 40 13.31 -35.06 -15.79
C PHE A 40 14.37 -33.97 -15.54
N ALA A 41 15.60 -34.17 -16.03
CA ALA A 41 16.77 -33.35 -15.73
C ALA A 41 16.94 -32.17 -16.70
N SER A 42 15.86 -31.58 -17.20
CA SER A 42 15.95 -30.29 -17.90
C SER A 42 15.61 -29.15 -16.93
N PRO A 43 16.61 -28.47 -16.35
CA PRO A 43 16.40 -27.41 -15.37
C PRO A 43 16.03 -26.08 -16.04
N THR A 44 15.98 -26.03 -17.38
CA THR A 44 15.75 -24.80 -18.16
C THR A 44 14.32 -24.28 -18.08
N CYS A 45 13.39 -25.01 -17.45
CA CYS A 45 11.97 -24.64 -17.34
C CYS A 45 11.51 -24.30 -15.90
N VAL A 46 12.39 -24.39 -14.89
CA VAL A 46 12.01 -24.04 -13.52
C VAL A 46 12.22 -22.54 -13.29
N SER A 47 11.12 -21.78 -13.28
CA SER A 47 11.15 -20.39 -12.83
C SER A 47 11.71 -20.33 -11.40
N ARG A 48 12.88 -19.70 -11.25
CA ARG A 48 13.54 -19.47 -9.95
C ARG A 48 12.58 -18.79 -8.98
N THR A 49 11.81 -17.81 -9.47
CA THR A 49 10.77 -17.08 -8.74
C THR A 49 9.71 -18.02 -8.16
N GLY A 50 9.16 -18.92 -8.98
CA GLY A 50 8.15 -19.89 -8.53
C GLY A 50 8.71 -20.90 -7.53
N PHE A 51 9.96 -21.36 -7.73
CA PHE A 51 10.63 -22.25 -6.80
C PHE A 51 10.87 -21.59 -5.43
N LEU A 52 11.44 -20.38 -5.41
CA LEU A 52 11.73 -19.66 -4.17
C LEU A 52 10.44 -19.27 -3.43
N ALA A 53 9.39 -18.88 -4.15
CA ALA A 53 8.09 -18.59 -3.56
C ALA A 53 7.49 -19.80 -2.84
N LEU A 54 7.52 -21.00 -3.46
CA LEU A 54 7.07 -22.21 -2.80
C LEU A 54 7.97 -22.60 -1.62
N PHE A 55 9.29 -22.46 -1.75
CA PHE A 55 10.21 -22.77 -0.67
C PHE A 55 9.99 -21.84 0.53
N ALA A 56 9.73 -20.56 0.30
CA ALA A 56 9.43 -19.57 1.34
C ALA A 56 8.17 -19.90 2.16
N ARG A 57 7.16 -20.58 1.56
CA ARG A 57 5.95 -21.00 2.29
C ARG A 57 6.28 -21.90 3.49
N ASN A 58 7.26 -22.79 3.32
CA ASN A 58 7.70 -23.71 4.37
C ASN A 58 8.66 -23.08 5.40
N LEU A 59 9.02 -21.81 5.23
CA LEU A 59 9.94 -21.10 6.10
C LEU A 59 9.23 -19.91 6.73
N PRO A 60 8.70 -20.01 7.97
CA PRO A 60 7.92 -18.95 8.61
C PRO A 60 8.62 -17.59 8.57
N GLU A 61 9.92 -17.59 8.93
CA GLU A 61 10.74 -16.39 9.02
C GLU A 61 11.28 -15.87 7.68
N HIS A 62 11.00 -16.51 6.55
CA HIS A 62 11.54 -16.09 5.25
C HIS A 62 10.45 -15.63 4.29
N VAL A 63 10.74 -14.63 3.48
CA VAL A 63 9.89 -14.19 2.38
C VAL A 63 10.70 -14.12 1.10
N HIS A 64 10.09 -14.53 -0.01
CA HIS A 64 10.69 -14.40 -1.32
C HIS A 64 10.48 -12.98 -1.85
N CYS A 65 11.57 -12.27 -2.17
CA CYS A 65 11.52 -10.99 -2.87
C CYS A 65 11.66 -11.23 -4.37
N THR A 66 10.63 -10.86 -5.12
CA THR A 66 10.58 -11.00 -6.59
C THR A 66 11.60 -10.09 -7.26
N SER A 67 11.80 -8.87 -6.76
CA SER A 67 12.79 -7.91 -7.29
C SER A 67 14.23 -8.43 -7.17
N CYS A 68 14.58 -9.09 -6.05
CA CYS A 68 15.93 -9.61 -5.80
C CYS A 68 16.10 -11.08 -6.17
N SER A 69 15.00 -11.78 -6.51
CA SER A 69 14.97 -13.23 -6.73
C SER A 69 15.68 -14.02 -5.62
N SER A 70 15.41 -13.64 -4.36
CA SER A 70 16.11 -14.09 -3.16
C SER A 70 15.16 -14.22 -1.96
N LEU A 71 15.57 -15.00 -0.95
CA LEU A 71 14.85 -15.12 0.32
C LEU A 71 15.42 -14.16 1.36
N HIS A 72 14.55 -13.42 2.02
CA HIS A 72 14.92 -12.49 3.09
C HIS A 72 14.26 -12.90 4.39
N LEU A 73 14.94 -12.60 5.50
CA LEU A 73 14.33 -12.72 6.81
C LEU A 73 13.21 -11.70 6.94
N ARG A 74 12.07 -12.12 7.48
CA ARG A 74 10.91 -11.27 7.75
C ARG A 74 11.30 -10.05 8.60
N GLU A 75 12.13 -10.26 9.61
CA GLU A 75 12.63 -9.21 10.52
C GLU A 75 13.54 -8.18 9.83
N SER A 76 14.08 -8.49 8.65
CA SER A 76 14.88 -7.55 7.86
C SER A 76 14.05 -6.63 6.96
N ILE A 77 12.72 -6.85 6.91
CA ILE A 77 11.80 -6.04 6.11
C ILE A 77 11.16 -5.00 7.01
N ASP A 78 11.44 -3.74 6.72
CA ASP A 78 10.82 -2.61 7.40
C ASP A 78 9.33 -2.47 7.05
N PRO A 79 8.53 -1.90 7.97
CA PRO A 79 7.17 -1.47 7.66
C PRO A 79 7.12 -0.43 6.53
N PRO A 80 5.96 -0.23 5.89
CA PRO A 80 5.84 0.67 4.72
C PRO A 80 6.38 2.09 4.94
N ALA A 81 6.36 2.60 6.17
CA ALA A 81 6.94 3.90 6.53
C ALA A 81 8.19 3.72 7.40
N SER A 82 9.32 3.33 6.80
CA SER A 82 10.58 3.17 7.55
C SER A 82 11.09 4.53 8.03
N LEU A 83 11.21 4.66 9.36
CA LEU A 83 11.69 5.86 10.03
C LEU A 83 13.22 5.84 10.21
N THR A 84 13.83 4.66 10.30
CA THR A 84 15.26 4.51 10.60
C THR A 84 16.15 4.75 9.38
N HIS A 85 15.63 4.59 8.17
CA HIS A 85 16.39 4.74 6.92
C HIS A 85 15.56 5.42 5.81
N PRO A 86 15.20 6.71 5.97
CA PRO A 86 14.42 7.43 4.96
C PRO A 86 15.15 7.57 3.60
N GLN A 87 16.46 7.30 3.53
CA GLN A 87 17.28 7.50 2.32
C GLN A 87 18.33 6.43 2.04
N ASN A 88 18.41 5.32 2.79
CA ASN A 88 19.53 4.37 2.65
C ASN A 88 19.10 2.89 2.61
N LEU A 89 18.18 2.57 1.70
CA LEU A 89 17.89 1.19 1.27
C LEU A 89 18.53 0.88 -0.10
N ASP A 90 19.50 1.69 -0.53
CA ASP A 90 20.30 1.50 -1.74
C ASP A 90 21.10 0.18 -1.76
N GLY A 91 21.19 -0.54 -0.64
CA GLY A 91 22.16 -1.63 -0.51
C GLY A 91 21.72 -3.06 -0.81
N LYS A 92 20.43 -3.44 -0.64
CA LYS A 92 20.09 -4.89 -0.60
C LYS A 92 18.78 -5.34 -1.24
N HIS A 93 17.83 -4.43 -1.49
CA HIS A 93 16.50 -4.79 -1.99
C HIS A 93 16.16 -4.24 -3.37
N GLY A 94 17.19 -3.93 -4.18
CA GLY A 94 17.01 -3.58 -5.58
C GLY A 94 16.11 -2.37 -5.76
N LEU A 95 16.62 -1.17 -5.42
CA LEU A 95 16.28 -0.01 -6.23
C LEU A 95 16.98 -0.20 -7.57
N LEU A 96 16.38 -1.03 -8.45
CA LEU A 96 16.52 -0.73 -9.86
C LEU A 96 15.99 0.70 -10.03
N LEU A 97 16.50 1.45 -11.00
CA LEU A 97 16.02 2.79 -11.37
C LEU A 97 14.50 2.83 -11.73
N ASP A 98 13.80 1.70 -11.57
CA ASP A 98 12.43 1.37 -11.93
C ASP A 98 11.75 0.68 -10.72
N ASP A 99 11.77 1.34 -9.55
CA ASP A 99 11.11 0.86 -8.33
C ASP A 99 9.59 0.81 -8.58
N SER A 100 9.09 -0.36 -8.98
CA SER A 100 7.68 -0.72 -9.08
C SER A 100 7.02 -0.85 -7.71
N SER A 101 7.40 0.02 -6.77
CA SER A 101 6.72 0.21 -5.51
C SER A 101 5.45 1.01 -5.76
N TRP A 102 4.35 0.59 -5.12
CA TRP A 102 3.25 1.51 -4.87
C TRP A 102 3.67 2.41 -3.70
N ALA A 103 4.70 3.22 -3.93
CA ALA A 103 4.70 4.51 -3.31
C ALA A 103 3.54 5.23 -3.98
N LEU A 104 2.50 5.60 -3.21
CA LEU A 104 1.76 6.79 -3.60
C LEU A 104 2.85 7.84 -3.71
N SER A 105 3.31 8.12 -4.93
CA SER A 105 4.39 9.06 -5.20
C SER A 105 3.79 10.44 -5.02
N LEU A 106 3.38 10.72 -3.78
CA LEU A 106 3.12 12.02 -3.17
C LEU A 106 4.41 12.83 -3.08
N ASN A 107 5.48 12.44 -3.78
CA ASN A 107 6.63 13.26 -4.09
C ASN A 107 6.24 14.40 -5.06
N GLY A 108 5.27 15.22 -4.66
CA GLY A 108 5.28 16.63 -5.02
C GLY A 108 6.26 17.33 -4.08
N ALA A 109 7.02 18.30 -4.56
CA ALA A 109 8.14 18.97 -3.89
C ALA A 109 7.86 19.62 -2.50
N LEU A 110 6.68 19.41 -1.91
CA LEU A 110 6.18 19.98 -0.66
C LEU A 110 5.49 18.92 0.24
N HIS A 111 5.54 17.63 -0.13
CA HIS A 111 4.91 16.53 0.59
C HIS A 111 5.89 15.36 0.75
N THR A 112 6.45 15.18 1.95
CA THR A 112 7.23 13.98 2.28
C THR A 112 6.33 12.97 2.97
N VAL A 113 5.38 12.37 2.25
CA VAL A 113 4.67 11.20 2.81
C VAL A 113 5.65 10.03 2.85
N VAL A 114 5.96 9.54 4.05
CA VAL A 114 6.98 8.51 4.27
C VAL A 114 6.45 7.10 3.92
N TYR A 115 5.15 6.97 3.67
CA TYR A 115 4.49 5.70 3.38
C TYR A 115 4.80 5.15 1.99
N ARG A 116 5.63 4.10 1.93
CA ARG A 116 6.01 3.37 0.71
C ARG A 116 5.56 1.91 0.80
N PHE A 117 4.45 1.59 0.15
CA PHE A 117 3.98 0.21 0.08
C PHE A 117 4.68 -0.52 -1.07
N ARG A 118 5.11 -1.76 -0.83
CA ARG A 118 5.86 -2.58 -1.78
C ARG A 118 5.20 -3.94 -1.96
N LEU A 119 5.47 -4.60 -3.07
CA LEU A 119 4.98 -5.96 -3.35
C LEU A 119 5.35 -6.93 -2.23
N ILE A 120 6.54 -6.76 -1.61
CA ILE A 120 6.96 -7.59 -0.47
C ILE A 120 6.06 -7.42 0.76
N HIS A 121 5.49 -6.22 0.99
CA HIS A 121 4.55 -5.98 2.08
C HIS A 121 3.21 -6.68 1.82
N LEU A 122 2.73 -6.66 0.56
CA LEU A 122 1.58 -7.43 0.11
C LEU A 122 1.83 -8.93 0.34
N GLN A 123 2.97 -9.44 -0.12
CA GLN A 123 3.34 -10.85 0.02
C GLN A 123 3.44 -11.26 1.49
N LEU A 124 4.03 -10.45 2.37
CA LEU A 124 4.12 -10.75 3.80
C LEU A 124 2.74 -10.83 4.49
N ALA A 125 1.83 -9.91 4.18
CA ALA A 125 0.49 -9.91 4.77
C ALA A 125 -0.35 -11.09 4.25
N MET A 126 -0.26 -11.38 2.95
CA MET A 126 -0.99 -12.48 2.35
C MET A 126 -0.41 -13.85 2.70
N LYS A 127 0.91 -13.95 2.88
CA LYS A 127 1.54 -15.16 3.43
C LYS A 127 0.95 -15.52 4.79
N ARG A 128 0.74 -14.53 5.67
CA ARG A 128 0.15 -14.77 6.99
C ARG A 128 -1.28 -15.30 6.88
N TYR A 129 -2.02 -14.79 5.91
CA TYR A 129 -3.38 -15.23 5.65
C TYR A 129 -3.46 -16.68 5.15
N TYR A 130 -2.57 -17.08 4.24
CA TYR A 130 -2.58 -18.43 3.66
C TYR A 130 -1.93 -19.48 4.56
N ASP A 131 -0.80 -19.13 5.18
CA ASP A 131 0.08 -20.10 5.83
C ASP A 131 -0.01 -20.06 7.37
N GLY A 132 -0.61 -19.00 7.96
CA GLY A 132 -0.84 -18.90 9.40
C GLY A 132 -0.16 -17.70 10.07
N PRO A 133 -0.48 -17.41 11.35
CA PRO A 133 0.01 -16.24 12.08
C PRO A 133 1.53 -16.18 12.27
N GLU A 134 2.22 -17.32 12.22
CA GLU A 134 3.67 -17.42 12.27
C GLU A 134 4.34 -17.09 10.92
N HIS A 135 3.57 -17.08 9.82
CA HIS A 135 4.06 -16.87 8.46
C HIS A 135 3.80 -15.45 7.92
N GLY A 136 4.37 -14.40 8.52
CA GLY A 136 4.32 -13.04 7.93
C GLY A 136 3.89 -11.94 8.89
N VAL A 137 3.15 -10.94 8.40
CA VAL A 137 2.78 -9.72 9.17
C VAL A 137 1.28 -9.51 9.23
N THR A 138 0.79 -8.86 10.29
CA THR A 138 -0.63 -8.51 10.42
C THR A 138 -0.99 -7.35 9.49
N THR A 139 -2.27 -7.17 9.18
CA THR A 139 -2.68 -5.97 8.42
C THR A 139 -2.54 -4.69 9.23
N GLU A 140 -2.59 -4.76 10.57
CA GLU A 140 -2.24 -3.64 11.45
C GLU A 140 -0.81 -3.20 11.27
N TRP A 141 0.10 -4.13 10.94
CA TRP A 141 1.50 -3.80 10.67
C TRP A 141 1.69 -2.88 9.46
N LEU A 142 0.71 -2.85 8.57
CA LEU A 142 0.68 -1.98 7.39
C LEU A 142 0.02 -0.62 7.66
N SER A 143 -0.56 -0.41 8.86
CA SER A 143 -1.27 0.81 9.21
C SER A 143 -0.32 1.97 9.52
N TYR A 144 -0.71 3.17 9.10
CA TYR A 144 0.11 4.37 9.24
C TYR A 144 -0.74 5.63 9.27
N ILE A 145 -0.36 6.58 10.11
CA ILE A 145 -0.92 7.94 10.13
C ILE A 145 0.23 8.92 10.22
N GLN A 146 0.18 9.95 9.38
CA GLN A 146 1.13 11.05 9.39
C GLN A 146 0.36 12.36 9.39
N VAL A 147 0.73 13.26 10.28
CA VAL A 147 0.26 14.65 10.28
C VAL A 147 1.44 15.54 9.99
N ASN A 148 1.30 16.42 9.00
CA ASN A 148 2.32 17.38 8.62
C ASN A 148 1.71 18.79 8.68
N ARG A 149 2.41 19.69 9.38
CA ARG A 149 2.23 21.13 9.18
C ARG A 149 3.35 21.59 8.27
N ASP A 150 3.03 22.30 7.22
CA ASP A 150 4.04 22.84 6.33
C ASP A 150 4.10 24.34 6.57
N SER A 151 5.24 24.84 7.04
CA SER A 151 5.46 26.28 7.21
C SER A 151 5.29 27.10 5.92
N THR A 152 5.42 26.46 4.75
CA THR A 152 5.34 27.11 3.43
C THR A 152 3.95 27.08 2.82
N THR A 153 3.07 26.18 3.26
CA THR A 153 1.69 26.09 2.77
C THR A 153 0.71 26.19 3.93
N ALA A 154 -0.17 27.19 3.89
CA ALA A 154 -1.15 27.41 4.95
C ALA A 154 -2.09 26.19 5.08
N GLY A 155 -1.88 25.36 6.11
CA GLY A 155 -2.75 24.25 6.42
C GLY A 155 -2.08 23.10 7.18
N THR A 156 -2.92 22.23 7.74
CA THR A 156 -2.51 20.96 8.33
C THR A 156 -2.93 19.82 7.41
N ARG A 157 -2.02 18.89 7.14
CA ARG A 157 -2.27 17.73 6.29
C ARG A 157 -2.25 16.47 7.14
N LEU A 158 -3.19 15.57 6.89
CA LEU A 158 -3.17 14.23 7.49
C LEU A 158 -3.22 13.19 6.38
N PHE A 159 -2.30 12.24 6.42
CA PHE A 159 -2.34 11.02 5.62
C PHE A 159 -2.62 9.84 6.55
N SER A 160 -3.51 8.95 6.15
CA SER A 160 -3.76 7.69 6.87
C SER A 160 -3.92 6.55 5.90
N ALA A 161 -3.36 5.39 6.24
CA ALA A 161 -3.47 4.16 5.48
C ALA A 161 -3.83 3.01 6.43
N ASP A 162 -4.85 2.24 6.08
CA ASP A 162 -5.25 1.03 6.76
C ASP A 162 -5.35 -0.11 5.74
N ALA A 163 -4.95 -1.32 6.15
CA ALA A 163 -4.98 -2.51 5.30
C ALA A 163 -5.99 -3.53 5.82
N GLU A 164 -6.61 -4.24 4.89
CA GLU A 164 -7.58 -5.28 5.20
C GLU A 164 -7.56 -6.39 4.15
N ILE A 165 -7.82 -7.62 4.56
CA ILE A 165 -7.98 -8.75 3.64
C ILE A 165 -9.48 -8.97 3.44
N LEU A 166 -9.94 -8.79 2.21
CA LEU A 166 -11.35 -8.91 1.82
C LEU A 166 -11.64 -10.28 1.19
N PRO A 167 -12.93 -10.69 1.05
CA PRO A 167 -13.30 -11.94 0.40
C PRO A 167 -12.73 -12.07 -1.02
N GLY A 168 -12.44 -13.30 -1.45
CA GLY A 168 -11.67 -13.57 -2.68
C GLY A 168 -10.17 -13.37 -2.45
N PRO A 169 -9.66 -13.96 -1.35
CA PRO A 169 -8.62 -13.42 -0.46
C PRO A 169 -7.66 -12.45 -1.11
N ARG A 170 -7.96 -11.16 -0.95
CA ARG A 170 -7.22 -10.06 -1.55
C ARG A 170 -6.92 -9.01 -0.51
N LEU A 171 -5.69 -8.50 -0.52
CA LEU A 171 -5.32 -7.39 0.33
C LEU A 171 -5.81 -6.10 -0.32
N CYS A 172 -6.55 -5.31 0.44
CA CYS A 172 -7.00 -3.99 0.01
C CYS A 172 -6.50 -2.92 0.98
N LEU A 173 -6.07 -1.79 0.42
CA LEU A 173 -5.74 -0.60 1.21
C LEU A 173 -6.89 0.38 1.14
N ARG A 174 -7.21 0.97 2.28
CA ARG A 174 -8.03 2.17 2.37
C ARG A 174 -7.16 3.30 2.88
N ILE A 175 -7.09 4.37 2.08
CA ILE A 175 -6.24 5.52 2.36
C ILE A 175 -7.10 6.75 2.42
N GLN A 176 -6.86 7.61 3.41
CA GLN A 176 -7.56 8.87 3.53
C GLN A 176 -6.57 9.99 3.77
N THR A 177 -6.61 10.99 2.88
CA THR A 177 -5.80 12.20 2.94
C THR A 177 -6.70 13.38 3.24
N TRP A 178 -6.30 14.20 4.19
CA TRP A 178 -6.98 15.42 4.61
C TRP A 178 -6.07 16.61 4.37
N VAL A 179 -6.66 17.70 3.92
CA VAL A 179 -6.04 19.01 3.89
C VAL A 179 -6.97 19.98 4.58
N LEU A 180 -6.57 20.42 5.78
CA LEU A 180 -7.30 21.35 6.63
C LEU A 180 -6.69 22.74 6.49
N GLY A 181 -7.49 23.71 6.08
CA GLY A 181 -7.06 25.10 5.88
C GLY A 181 -7.97 25.83 4.90
N GLU A 182 -7.69 27.11 4.66
CA GLU A 182 -8.40 27.86 3.62
C GLU A 182 -8.05 27.30 2.25
N LEU A 183 -9.01 26.65 1.57
CA LEU A 183 -8.82 25.99 0.28
C LEU A 183 -8.24 26.93 -0.79
N ASP A 184 -8.62 28.20 -0.76
CA ASP A 184 -8.11 29.24 -1.67
C ASP A 184 -6.62 29.55 -1.45
N CYS A 185 -6.08 29.23 -0.27
CA CYS A 185 -4.70 29.45 0.14
C CYS A 185 -3.82 28.19 0.00
N ILE A 186 -4.44 27.01 -0.20
CA ILE A 186 -3.72 25.74 -0.35
C ILE A 186 -3.18 25.63 -1.78
N ARG A 187 -1.98 26.18 -2.00
CA ARG A 187 -1.20 25.96 -3.22
C ARG A 187 -0.47 24.62 -3.12
N THR A 188 -1.13 23.53 -3.49
CA THR A 188 -0.43 22.25 -3.72
C THR A 188 -0.31 22.00 -5.22
N PRO A 189 0.92 21.95 -5.76
CA PRO A 189 1.14 21.93 -7.20
C PRO A 189 0.76 20.61 -7.87
N ARG A 190 0.53 19.53 -7.10
CA ARG A 190 -0.02 18.24 -7.56
C ARG A 190 -0.65 17.48 -6.38
N PHE A 191 -1.93 17.13 -6.48
CA PHE A 191 -2.61 16.20 -5.58
C PHE A 191 -2.84 14.86 -6.29
N PRO A 192 -2.01 13.83 -6.05
CA PRO A 192 -2.16 12.53 -6.70
C PRO A 192 -3.28 11.71 -6.05
N PHE A 193 -4.13 11.10 -6.88
CA PHE A 193 -5.06 10.04 -6.46
C PHE A 193 -4.41 8.67 -6.66
N CYS A 194 -3.77 8.45 -7.80
CA CYS A 194 -2.90 7.30 -8.05
C CYS A 194 -1.77 7.70 -9.00
N ASN A 195 -0.93 6.72 -9.39
CA ASN A 195 0.13 6.94 -10.37
C ASN A 195 -0.40 7.33 -11.77
N HIS A 196 -1.68 7.07 -12.06
CA HIS A 196 -2.30 7.42 -13.35
C HIS A 196 -3.12 8.70 -13.30
N LEU A 197 -3.55 9.15 -12.12
CA LEU A 197 -4.51 10.25 -11.98
C LEU A 197 -4.09 11.22 -10.87
N PHE A 198 -3.96 12.49 -11.23
CA PHE A 198 -3.64 13.59 -10.32
C PHE A 198 -4.38 14.87 -10.72
N VAL A 199 -4.55 15.77 -9.75
CA VAL A 199 -5.01 17.14 -9.96
C VAL A 199 -3.82 18.09 -9.85
N ASN A 200 -3.69 19.03 -10.79
CA ASN A 200 -2.58 20.00 -10.80
C ASN A 200 -2.78 21.14 -9.80
N ASP A 201 -4.02 21.53 -9.51
CA ASP A 201 -4.30 22.63 -8.61
C ASP A 201 -5.50 22.29 -7.71
N MET A 202 -5.37 22.50 -6.41
CA MET A 202 -6.49 22.27 -5.48
C MET A 202 -7.69 23.17 -5.74
N ARG A 203 -7.52 24.28 -6.45
CA ARG A 203 -8.65 25.08 -6.95
C ARG A 203 -9.49 24.30 -7.94
N ASP A 204 -8.87 23.46 -8.78
CA ASP A 204 -9.60 22.52 -9.62
C ASP A 204 -10.34 21.50 -8.74
N ALA A 205 -9.73 21.05 -7.64
CA ALA A 205 -10.38 20.14 -6.69
C ALA A 205 -11.59 20.77 -5.96
N ASP A 206 -11.53 22.06 -5.65
CA ASP A 206 -12.65 22.80 -5.10
C ASP A 206 -13.78 22.96 -6.14
N ILE A 207 -13.45 23.20 -7.41
CA ILE A 207 -14.42 23.14 -8.52
C ILE A 207 -15.05 21.73 -8.60
N LEU A 208 -14.28 20.65 -8.45
CA LEU A 208 -14.81 19.27 -8.44
C LEU A 208 -15.87 19.06 -7.35
N VAL A 209 -15.62 19.56 -6.13
CA VAL A 209 -16.58 19.42 -5.03
C VAL A 209 -17.74 20.42 -5.18
N LYS A 210 -17.48 21.61 -5.74
CA LYS A 210 -18.49 22.65 -5.99
C LYS A 210 -19.46 22.29 -7.13
N ASP A 211 -19.01 21.67 -8.21
CA ASP A 211 -19.87 21.23 -9.33
C ASP A 211 -20.86 20.13 -8.91
N ASN A 212 -20.50 19.32 -7.91
CA ASN A 212 -21.39 18.34 -7.30
C ASN A 212 -22.55 18.96 -6.47
N ARG A 213 -22.63 20.29 -6.37
CA ARG A 213 -23.67 21.01 -5.62
C ARG A 213 -24.99 21.16 -6.39
N GLY A 214 -25.00 20.92 -7.70
CA GLY A 214 -26.19 21.03 -8.55
C GLY A 214 -26.80 22.44 -8.60
N PRO A 215 -27.81 22.69 -9.47
CA PRO A 215 -28.37 24.03 -9.68
C PRO A 215 -29.24 24.56 -8.51
N ASN A 216 -29.59 23.74 -7.51
CA ASN A 216 -30.48 24.10 -6.39
C ASN A 216 -29.73 24.15 -5.04
N TYR A 217 -28.52 24.70 -5.03
CA TYR A 217 -27.63 24.71 -3.86
C TYR A 217 -28.18 25.55 -2.69
N ILE A 218 -28.16 24.97 -1.49
CA ILE A 218 -28.37 25.67 -0.22
C ILE A 218 -26.98 25.91 0.39
N LEU A 219 -26.65 27.17 0.69
CA LEU A 219 -25.31 27.64 1.11
C LEU A 219 -24.66 26.90 2.30
N HIS A 220 -25.44 26.11 3.05
CA HIS A 220 -25.06 25.48 4.32
C HIS A 220 -25.11 23.95 4.30
N ARG A 221 -25.24 23.31 3.12
CA ARG A 221 -25.27 21.84 3.03
C ARG A 221 -24.16 21.35 2.11
N TYR A 222 -23.18 20.66 2.70
CA TYR A 222 -22.11 20.00 1.94
C TYR A 222 -22.69 18.97 0.97
N PRO A 223 -22.18 18.87 -0.26
CA PRO A 223 -22.69 17.97 -1.27
C PRO A 223 -22.57 16.51 -0.83
N ARG A 224 -23.42 15.65 -1.40
CA ARG A 224 -23.33 14.21 -1.16
C ARG A 224 -21.99 13.68 -1.69
N PRO A 225 -21.43 12.64 -1.06
CA PRO A 225 -20.19 12.02 -1.51
C PRO A 225 -20.35 11.48 -2.94
N VAL A 226 -19.39 11.79 -3.80
CA VAL A 226 -19.35 11.34 -5.19
C VAL A 226 -18.16 10.42 -5.40
N TYR A 227 -18.45 9.26 -5.99
CA TYR A 227 -17.50 8.18 -6.19
C TYR A 227 -17.03 8.13 -7.64
N TYR A 228 -15.71 8.01 -7.77
CA TYR A 228 -14.99 7.95 -9.02
C TYR A 228 -14.11 6.71 -9.05
N ARG A 229 -13.68 6.32 -10.24
CA ARG A 229 -12.78 5.20 -10.48
C ARG A 229 -11.75 5.60 -11.51
N CYS A 230 -10.48 5.30 -11.22
CA CYS A 230 -9.42 5.42 -12.20
C CYS A 230 -9.68 4.45 -13.37
N PRO A 231 -9.68 4.89 -14.63
CA PRO A 231 -9.94 4.01 -15.77
C PRO A 231 -8.75 3.08 -16.09
N VAL A 232 -7.57 3.31 -15.51
CA VAL A 232 -6.37 2.50 -15.73
C VAL A 232 -6.21 1.42 -14.66
N CYS A 233 -6.11 1.81 -13.38
CA CYS A 233 -5.90 0.86 -12.28
C CYS A 233 -7.18 0.39 -11.57
N ALA A 234 -8.35 0.88 -11.99
CA ALA A 234 -9.65 0.59 -11.38
C ALA A 234 -9.76 0.92 -9.88
N MET A 235 -8.84 1.72 -9.32
CA MET A 235 -8.93 2.24 -7.96
C MET A 235 -10.19 3.08 -7.80
N ASP A 236 -11.01 2.74 -6.81
CA ASP A 236 -12.15 3.57 -6.40
C ASP A 236 -11.64 4.71 -5.52
N PHE A 237 -12.22 5.90 -5.67
CA PHE A 237 -11.92 7.01 -4.78
C PHE A 237 -13.12 7.96 -4.66
N GLU A 238 -13.07 8.78 -3.61
CA GLU A 238 -14.11 9.74 -3.26
C GLU A 238 -13.44 11.02 -2.76
N ALA A 239 -13.94 12.18 -3.17
CA ALA A 239 -13.47 13.48 -2.71
C ALA A 239 -14.64 14.27 -2.10
N ARG A 240 -14.41 14.93 -0.97
CA ARG A 240 -15.42 15.73 -0.26
C ARG A 240 -14.80 16.89 0.51
N ILE A 241 -15.63 17.86 0.88
CA ILE A 241 -15.29 18.90 1.86
C ILE A 241 -16.18 18.68 3.08
N ILE A 242 -15.61 18.73 4.28
CA ILE A 242 -16.37 18.67 5.53
C ILE A 242 -15.93 19.80 6.48
N PRO A 243 -16.80 20.29 7.38
CA PRO A 243 -16.42 21.24 8.40
C PRO A 243 -15.62 20.53 9.50
N CYS A 244 -14.54 21.15 9.97
CA CYS A 244 -13.72 20.71 11.08
C CYS A 244 -13.84 21.66 12.29
N GLY A 245 -15.06 22.08 12.60
CA GLY A 245 -15.34 23.00 13.70
C GLY A 245 -14.72 24.38 13.48
N ASN A 246 -14.01 24.90 14.48
CA ASN A 246 -13.35 26.20 14.40
C ASN A 246 -12.03 26.17 13.61
N ASP A 247 -11.54 24.98 13.26
CA ASP A 247 -10.27 24.80 12.56
C ASP A 247 -10.41 24.97 11.03
N GLY A 248 -11.63 25.25 10.55
CA GLY A 248 -11.96 25.50 9.14
C GLY A 248 -12.59 24.30 8.43
N ASP A 249 -12.62 24.36 7.10
CA ASP A 249 -13.05 23.26 6.25
C ASP A 249 -11.87 22.34 5.91
N ALA A 250 -12.14 21.04 5.84
CA ALA A 250 -11.18 20.02 5.42
C ALA A 250 -11.58 19.43 4.07
N PHE A 251 -10.67 19.46 3.10
CA PHE A 251 -10.77 18.64 1.90
C PHE A 251 -10.27 17.23 2.19
N ILE A 252 -11.08 16.24 1.87
CA ILE A 252 -10.81 14.83 2.14
C ILE A 252 -10.87 14.05 0.86
N VAL A 253 -9.84 13.25 0.62
CA VAL A 253 -9.84 12.21 -0.40
C VAL A 253 -9.72 10.87 0.26
N THR A 254 -10.64 9.96 -0.06
CA THR A 254 -10.57 8.56 0.36
C THR A 254 -10.38 7.68 -0.87
N MET A 255 -9.41 6.77 -0.82
CA MET A 255 -9.01 5.88 -1.91
C MET A 255 -9.11 4.44 -1.42
N TRP A 256 -9.59 3.55 -2.28
CA TRP A 256 -9.68 2.12 -2.04
C TRP A 256 -8.94 1.38 -3.14
N LEU A 257 -7.89 0.67 -2.75
CA LEU A 257 -7.00 -0.04 -3.66
C LEU A 257 -7.13 -1.53 -3.43
N ASP A 258 -7.36 -2.27 -4.50
CA ASP A 258 -7.28 -3.73 -4.51
C ASP A 258 -5.90 -4.15 -5.00
N LEU A 259 -5.06 -4.62 -4.07
CA LEU A 259 -3.68 -5.02 -4.36
C LEU A 259 -3.57 -6.49 -4.82
N GLY A 260 -4.67 -7.25 -4.79
CA GLY A 260 -4.72 -8.64 -5.21
C GLY A 260 -4.34 -9.65 -4.12
N SER A 261 -4.15 -10.90 -4.54
CA SER A 261 -3.96 -12.04 -3.62
C SER A 261 -2.56 -12.17 -3.05
N GLY A 262 -1.59 -11.40 -3.56
CA GLY A 262 -0.17 -11.50 -3.18
C GLY A 262 0.52 -12.80 -3.63
N LEU A 263 -0.15 -13.61 -4.45
CA LEU A 263 0.44 -14.76 -5.10
C LEU A 263 1.26 -14.30 -6.31
N VAL A 264 2.39 -14.97 -6.56
CA VAL A 264 3.28 -14.64 -7.70
C VAL A 264 2.56 -14.73 -9.05
N ASP A 265 1.61 -15.66 -9.17
CA ASP A 265 0.83 -15.85 -10.40
C ASP A 265 -0.28 -14.79 -10.59
N ASP A 266 -0.50 -13.90 -9.62
CA ASP A 266 -1.56 -12.88 -9.57
C ASP A 266 -1.00 -11.45 -9.42
N GLU A 267 0.26 -11.24 -9.82
CA GLU A 267 0.93 -9.94 -9.71
C GLU A 267 0.34 -8.86 -10.62
N GLU A 268 -0.50 -9.22 -11.60
CA GLU A 268 -1.14 -8.27 -12.50
C GLU A 268 -1.94 -7.21 -11.73
N GLN A 269 -2.67 -7.63 -10.69
CA GLN A 269 -3.49 -6.73 -9.89
C GLN A 269 -2.63 -5.68 -9.16
N TRP A 270 -1.44 -6.06 -8.69
CA TRP A 270 -0.45 -5.13 -8.14
C TRP A 270 0.11 -4.21 -9.23
N TYR A 271 0.56 -4.79 -10.35
CA TYR A 271 1.25 -4.05 -11.40
C TYR A 271 0.38 -2.98 -12.06
N ARG A 272 -0.93 -3.18 -12.13
CA ARG A 272 -1.87 -2.15 -12.60
C ARG A 272 -1.82 -0.85 -11.79
N HIS A 273 -1.36 -0.87 -10.53
CA HIS A 273 -1.26 0.35 -9.70
C HIS A 273 0.07 1.07 -9.84
N VAL A 274 1.14 0.37 -10.24
CA VAL A 274 2.51 0.92 -10.30
C VAL A 274 2.97 1.19 -11.73
N ASN A 275 2.37 0.50 -12.72
CA ASN A 275 2.65 0.66 -14.14
C ASN A 275 1.44 1.23 -14.87
N GLY A 276 1.65 1.76 -16.06
CA GLY A 276 0.58 2.19 -16.96
C GLY A 276 0.69 3.65 -17.39
N PRO A 277 -0.13 4.08 -18.36
CA PRO A 277 -0.09 5.44 -18.86
C PRO A 277 -0.57 6.41 -17.78
N VAL A 278 0.18 7.50 -17.62
CA VAL A 278 -0.25 8.64 -16.84
C VAL A 278 -1.34 9.37 -17.63
N LEU A 279 -2.54 9.48 -17.07
CA LEU A 279 -3.60 10.29 -17.64
C LEU A 279 -3.39 11.73 -17.19
N TRP A 280 -3.10 12.60 -18.15
CA TRP A 280 -2.92 14.02 -17.88
C TRP A 280 -4.25 14.60 -17.42
N THR A 281 -4.25 15.05 -16.15
CA THR A 281 -5.28 15.82 -15.47
C THR A 281 -6.69 15.23 -15.45
N TRP A 282 -7.29 15.29 -14.28
CA TRP A 282 -8.73 15.13 -14.15
C TRP A 282 -9.43 16.27 -14.90
N ASP A 283 -10.00 15.99 -16.08
CA ASP A 283 -11.01 16.86 -16.68
C ASP A 283 -12.42 16.26 -16.47
N HIS A 284 -13.43 17.11 -16.30
CA HIS A 284 -14.82 16.68 -16.08
C HIS A 284 -15.41 15.87 -17.26
N HIS A 285 -14.72 15.86 -18.41
CA HIS A 285 -15.16 15.14 -19.60
C HIS A 285 -14.70 13.68 -19.60
N THR A 286 -13.55 13.38 -19.01
CA THR A 286 -12.92 12.05 -18.96
C THR A 286 -13.32 11.24 -17.73
N LEU A 287 -13.52 11.89 -16.57
CA LEU A 287 -13.89 11.23 -15.31
C LEU A 287 -15.31 11.59 -14.88
N ARG A 288 -16.24 10.67 -15.17
CA ARG A 288 -17.63 10.78 -14.72
C ARG A 288 -17.84 10.01 -13.41
N PRO A 289 -18.72 10.48 -12.52
CA PRO A 289 -19.15 9.69 -11.37
C PRO A 289 -19.68 8.33 -11.82
N GLN A 290 -19.14 7.24 -11.26
CA GLN A 290 -19.56 5.88 -11.59
C GLN A 290 -20.29 5.17 -10.43
N GLY A 291 -20.54 5.89 -9.34
CA GLY A 291 -21.09 5.30 -8.11
C GLY A 291 -20.06 4.50 -7.34
N ARG A 292 -20.45 4.00 -6.17
CA ARG A 292 -19.53 3.31 -5.25
C ARG A 292 -19.10 1.98 -5.86
N GLY A 293 -17.81 1.78 -6.03
CA GLY A 293 -17.27 0.55 -6.60
C GLY A 293 -17.22 -0.64 -5.66
N THR A 294 -16.84 -1.78 -6.23
CA THR A 294 -16.84 -3.08 -5.56
C THR A 294 -15.87 -3.13 -4.39
N THR A 295 -14.70 -2.51 -4.50
CA THR A 295 -13.68 -2.51 -3.46
C THR A 295 -14.12 -1.62 -2.30
N ALA A 296 -14.60 -0.41 -2.60
CA ALA A 296 -15.18 0.47 -1.60
C ALA A 296 -16.38 -0.18 -0.87
N MET A 297 -17.30 -0.82 -1.60
CA MET A 297 -18.43 -1.54 -1.00
C MET A 297 -18.00 -2.73 -0.13
N ALA A 298 -16.94 -3.46 -0.53
CA ALA A 298 -16.46 -4.60 0.23
C ALA A 298 -15.84 -4.18 1.57
N HIS A 299 -15.10 -3.06 1.61
CA HIS A 299 -14.63 -2.47 2.87
C HIS A 299 -15.79 -2.06 3.78
N GLU A 300 -16.84 -1.43 3.25
CA GLU A 300 -17.99 -1.01 4.08
C GLU A 300 -18.82 -2.17 4.62
N ARG A 301 -18.75 -3.33 3.97
CA ARG A 301 -19.35 -4.57 4.47
C ARG A 301 -18.47 -5.28 5.49
N SER A 302 -17.19 -4.92 5.58
CA SER A 302 -16.32 -5.46 6.61
C SER A 302 -16.71 -4.93 7.99
N ARG A 303 -16.59 -5.79 9.00
CA ARG A 303 -16.91 -5.48 10.40
C ARG A 303 -15.76 -4.88 11.19
N ARG A 304 -14.55 -4.79 10.61
CA ARG A 304 -13.36 -4.39 11.36
C ARG A 304 -13.28 -2.89 11.55
N PHE A 305 -13.43 -2.12 10.48
CA PHE A 305 -13.24 -0.67 10.51
C PHE A 305 -14.02 -0.01 9.38
N THR A 306 -15.07 0.75 9.70
CA THR A 306 -15.91 1.38 8.66
C THR A 306 -15.29 2.67 8.13
N TYR A 307 -15.81 3.17 7.00
CA TYR A 307 -15.47 4.51 6.50
C TYR A 307 -15.68 5.60 7.56
N GLN A 308 -16.75 5.48 8.34
CA GLN A 308 -17.13 6.47 9.35
C GLN A 308 -16.15 6.47 10.52
N ASP A 309 -15.67 5.29 10.93
CA ASP A 309 -14.68 5.17 12.00
C ASP A 309 -13.35 5.80 11.60
N LEU A 310 -12.90 5.54 10.36
CA LEU A 310 -11.69 6.17 9.80
C LEU A 310 -11.82 7.70 9.78
N THR A 311 -12.94 8.19 9.24
CA THR A 311 -13.18 9.63 9.12
C THR A 311 -13.27 10.29 10.49
N ARG A 312 -13.92 9.63 11.46
CA ARG A 312 -14.04 10.14 12.83
C ARG A 312 -12.68 10.18 13.54
N ARG A 313 -11.86 9.12 13.41
CA ARG A 313 -10.49 9.07 13.96
C ARG A 313 -9.65 10.22 13.43
N ASN A 314 -9.63 10.41 12.12
CA ASN A 314 -8.81 11.44 11.48
C ASN A 314 -9.30 12.85 11.79
N CYS A 315 -10.63 13.06 11.80
CA CYS A 315 -11.23 14.31 12.26
C CYS A 315 -10.85 14.63 13.71
N HIS A 316 -10.89 13.63 14.59
CA HIS A 316 -10.54 13.80 16.00
C HIS A 316 -9.09 14.21 16.17
N LEU A 317 -8.15 13.58 15.45
CA LEU A 317 -6.74 13.94 15.50
C LEU A 317 -6.51 15.40 15.08
N LEU A 318 -7.17 15.85 14.00
CA LEU A 318 -7.01 17.22 13.51
C LEU A 318 -7.71 18.26 14.37
N HIS A 319 -8.89 17.94 14.90
CA HIS A 319 -9.67 18.85 15.71
C HIS A 319 -8.87 19.29 16.93
N ARG A 320 -8.73 20.60 17.15
CA ARG A 320 -7.94 21.16 18.26
C ARG A 320 -6.52 20.61 18.35
N GLN A 321 -5.97 20.10 17.24
CA GLN A 321 -4.58 19.65 17.15
C GLN A 321 -4.26 18.48 18.10
N GLU A 322 -5.25 17.63 18.40
CA GLU A 322 -5.11 16.46 19.30
C GLU A 322 -3.97 15.51 18.92
N TYR A 323 -3.58 15.48 17.64
CA TYR A 323 -2.41 14.73 17.20
C TYR A 323 -1.13 15.10 17.94
N GLU A 324 -0.96 16.34 18.43
CA GLU A 324 0.23 16.74 19.20
C GLU A 324 0.34 15.99 20.53
N GLN A 325 -0.80 15.60 21.11
CA GLN A 325 -0.86 14.85 22.36
C GLN A 325 -0.86 13.34 22.12
N GLN A 326 -1.45 12.90 21.01
CA GLN A 326 -1.70 11.49 20.72
C GLN A 326 -0.60 10.81 19.90
N MET A 327 0.18 11.58 19.14
CA MET A 327 1.20 11.10 18.21
C MET A 327 2.58 11.61 18.64
N ASN A 328 3.64 10.92 18.22
CA ASN A 328 4.99 11.40 18.47
C ASN A 328 5.46 12.26 17.30
N GLN A 329 6.04 13.42 17.61
CA GLN A 329 6.75 14.22 16.65
C GLN A 329 8.05 13.50 16.27
N VAL A 330 8.28 13.27 14.99
CA VAL A 330 9.48 12.55 14.51
C VAL A 330 10.51 13.52 13.93
N VAL A 331 10.04 14.57 13.25
CA VAL A 331 10.83 15.74 12.83
C VAL A 331 10.02 17.01 13.04
N GLU A 332 10.64 18.17 12.83
CA GLU A 332 9.95 19.45 12.97
C GLU A 332 8.67 19.47 12.12
N GLN A 333 7.55 19.82 12.74
CA GLN A 333 6.22 19.89 12.12
C GLN A 333 5.67 18.55 11.53
N GLU A 334 6.21 17.40 11.93
CA GLU A 334 5.72 16.09 11.48
C GLU A 334 5.47 15.11 12.63
N TRP A 335 4.27 14.56 12.69
CA TRP A 335 3.82 13.59 13.69
C TRP A 335 3.41 12.28 13.05
N ILE A 336 3.79 11.16 13.66
CA ILE A 336 3.55 9.83 13.10
C ILE A 336 2.95 8.86 14.13
N LEU A 337 2.03 8.04 13.66
CA LEU A 337 1.63 6.77 14.27
C LEU A 337 1.90 5.65 13.26
N GLN A 338 2.52 4.58 13.73
CA GLN A 338 2.79 3.42 12.91
C GLN A 338 2.29 2.19 13.63
N HIS A 339 1.60 1.29 12.92
CA HIS A 339 0.96 0.12 13.56
C HIS A 339 -0.08 0.51 14.62
N ASN A 340 -0.65 1.72 14.53
CA ASN A 340 -1.44 2.36 15.61
C ASN A 340 -0.69 2.56 16.94
N TYR A 341 0.64 2.46 16.94
CA TYR A 341 1.48 2.77 18.09
C TYR A 341 2.28 4.05 17.87
N ARG A 342 2.60 4.72 18.99
CA ARG A 342 3.55 5.82 19.01
C ARG A 342 4.94 5.29 18.71
N VAL A 343 5.59 5.82 17.69
CA VAL A 343 6.97 5.44 17.37
C VAL A 343 7.93 6.25 18.23
N PRO A 344 8.94 5.64 18.89
CA PRO A 344 9.92 6.40 19.67
C PRO A 344 10.59 7.51 18.84
N TYR A 345 10.88 8.63 19.50
CA TYR A 345 11.54 9.79 18.89
C TYR A 345 12.88 9.38 18.27
N LEU A 346 13.05 9.65 16.98
CA LEU A 346 14.36 9.56 16.37
C LEU A 346 15.16 10.79 16.81
N LYS A 347 16.13 10.60 17.72
CA LYS A 347 17.22 11.57 17.83
C LYS A 347 17.95 11.55 16.50
N THR A 348 17.60 12.48 15.61
CA THR A 348 18.47 12.83 14.49
C THR A 348 19.80 13.28 15.09
N ASN A 349 20.82 12.45 14.99
CA ASN A 349 22.21 12.87 15.20
C ASN A 349 22.56 13.88 14.08
N LEU A 350 22.11 15.12 14.24
CA LEU A 350 22.57 16.27 13.48
C LEU A 350 23.70 17.02 14.23
N GLU A 351 24.21 16.45 15.32
CA GLU A 351 25.45 16.89 15.96
C GLU A 351 26.58 15.93 15.55
N GLY A 352 27.22 16.21 14.41
CA GLY A 352 28.29 15.34 13.94
C GLY A 352 28.98 15.73 12.64
N CYS A 353 29.03 17.02 12.29
CA CYS A 353 30.01 17.53 11.32
C CYS A 353 30.27 19.01 11.58
N SER A 354 30.80 19.31 12.77
CA SER A 354 31.50 20.57 13.03
C SER A 354 32.99 20.25 13.15
N THR A 355 33.73 20.68 12.12
CA THR A 355 35.17 21.04 12.14
C THR A 355 36.14 20.11 12.86
N GLN A 356 36.97 19.42 12.08
CA GLN A 356 38.44 19.46 12.22
C GLN A 356 39.09 19.52 10.85
#